data_AF-A0A9L0SZ28-F1
#
_entry.id   AF-A0A9L0SZ28-F1
#
_cell.length_a   1.000
_cell.length_b   1.000
_cell.length_c   1.000
_cell.angle_alpha   90.00
_cell.angle_beta   90.00
_cell.angle_gamma   90.00
#
_symmetry.space_group_name_H-M   'P 1'
#
loop_
_entity.id
_entity.type
_entity.pdbx_description
1 polymer ?
#
loop_
_entity_poly.entity_id
_entity_poly.type
_entity_poly.pdbx_seq_one_letter_code
_entity_poly.pdbx_strand_id
1 'polypeptide(L)'
;RASWAQPLWGPPLGWGQRSQEESGISSLVSPEGRRRNSWGIRVTEVDWQQLRNGAAHHTQEYPGPELVVRRGQIFTITLELNRSLDSEETFIFTVET
;
A
#
# COMPACT_ATOMS: atom_id res chain seq x y z
N ARG A 1 19.28 -35.50 -38.08
CA ARG A 1 18.09 -36.34 -38.37
C ARG A 1 17.90 -37.24 -37.15
N ALA A 2 16.82 -37.03 -36.41
CA ALA A 2 16.61 -37.54 -35.05
C ALA A 2 16.34 -39.05 -35.01
N SER A 3 16.76 -39.71 -33.92
CA SER A 3 15.92 -40.65 -33.17
C SER A 3 16.63 -40.99 -31.85
N TRP A 4 16.17 -40.41 -30.75
CA TRP A 4 16.58 -40.78 -29.39
C TRP A 4 15.53 -41.72 -28.81
N ALA A 5 15.98 -42.90 -28.40
CA ALA A 5 15.17 -43.93 -27.78
C ALA A 5 14.77 -43.54 -26.35
N GLN A 6 13.55 -43.93 -25.97
CA GLN A 6 12.92 -43.69 -24.67
C GLN A 6 13.53 -44.60 -23.58
N PRO A 7 13.75 -44.10 -22.35
CA PRO A 7 13.94 -44.97 -21.19
C PRO A 7 12.59 -45.33 -20.53
N LEU A 8 12.31 -46.63 -20.43
CA LEU A 8 11.26 -47.20 -19.59
C LEU A 8 11.64 -47.04 -18.11
N TRP A 9 10.94 -46.19 -17.37
CA TRP A 9 10.56 -46.43 -15.97
C TRP A 9 9.50 -45.42 -15.54
N GLY A 10 8.26 -45.90 -15.45
CA GLY A 10 7.18 -45.25 -14.68
C GLY A 10 6.92 -46.06 -13.41
N PRO A 11 6.46 -45.44 -12.32
CA PRO A 11 6.08 -46.16 -11.10
C PRO A 11 4.75 -46.91 -11.30
N PRO A 12 4.59 -48.13 -10.75
CA PRO A 12 3.38 -48.93 -10.89
C PRO A 12 2.26 -48.48 -9.95
N LEU A 13 1.06 -48.81 -10.41
CA LEU A 13 -0.26 -48.59 -9.83
C LEU A 13 -0.42 -49.25 -8.44
N GLY A 14 -0.81 -48.45 -7.44
CA GLY A 14 -1.26 -48.90 -6.13
C GLY A 14 -2.42 -48.02 -5.65
N TRP A 15 -3.58 -48.64 -5.45
CA TRP A 15 -4.84 -47.99 -5.08
C TRP A 15 -4.83 -47.48 -3.64
N GLY A 16 -5.41 -46.30 -3.42
CA GLY A 16 -5.70 -45.77 -2.09
C GLY A 16 -6.62 -44.55 -2.18
N GLN A 17 -7.94 -44.80 -2.18
CA GLN A 17 -8.97 -43.76 -2.08
C GLN A 17 -8.96 -43.07 -0.71
N ARG A 18 -9.33 -41.78 -0.74
CA ARG A 18 -10.10 -41.05 0.28
C ARG A 18 -9.42 -40.79 1.64
N SER A 19 -9.21 -39.50 1.95
CA SER A 19 -10.07 -38.77 2.89
C SER A 19 -9.68 -37.29 2.92
N GLN A 20 -10.60 -36.43 2.48
CA GLN A 20 -10.80 -35.17 3.17
C GLN A 20 -11.42 -35.56 4.51
N GLU A 21 -10.75 -35.28 5.61
CA GLU A 21 -11.40 -35.14 6.91
C GLU A 21 -10.70 -34.04 7.69
N GLU A 22 -11.56 -33.20 8.23
CA GLU A 22 -11.31 -32.01 9.00
C GLU A 22 -10.45 -32.29 10.24
N SER A 23 -9.56 -31.35 10.55
CA SER A 23 -9.32 -30.96 11.95
C SER A 23 -9.06 -29.47 11.89
N GLY A 24 -10.00 -28.64 12.33
CA GLY A 24 -10.37 -28.55 13.73
C GLY A 24 -9.70 -27.30 14.26
N ILE A 25 -10.46 -26.21 14.31
CA ILE A 25 -10.05 -24.90 14.81
C ILE A 25 -9.65 -25.03 16.29
N SER A 26 -8.64 -24.26 16.70
CA SER A 26 -8.42 -23.69 18.04
C SER A 26 -7.14 -24.15 18.76
N SER A 27 -6.19 -23.23 18.90
CA SER A 27 -5.94 -22.67 20.24
C SER A 27 -5.06 -21.42 20.17
N LEU A 28 -5.46 -20.46 20.99
CA LEU A 28 -4.81 -19.19 21.28
C LEU A 28 -3.34 -19.36 21.69
N VAL A 29 -2.46 -18.60 21.04
CA VAL A 29 -1.29 -18.00 21.71
C VAL A 29 -0.92 -16.70 21.01
N SER A 30 -1.22 -15.57 21.66
CA SER A 30 -0.50 -14.32 21.43
C SER A 30 0.72 -14.34 22.34
N PRO A 31 1.90 -13.94 21.83
CA PRO A 31 2.34 -12.62 22.25
C PRO A 31 2.98 -11.83 21.09
N GLU A 32 2.69 -10.53 21.07
CA GLU A 32 3.53 -9.44 20.59
C GLU A 32 4.43 -9.74 19.37
N GLY A 33 3.79 -9.94 18.23
CA GLY A 33 4.36 -9.62 16.94
C GLY A 33 3.38 -8.72 16.22
N ARG A 34 3.52 -7.38 16.36
CA ARG A 34 2.83 -6.41 15.51
C ARG A 34 3.26 -6.66 14.05
N ARG A 35 2.61 -7.62 13.41
CA ARG A 35 2.47 -7.68 11.97
C ARG A 35 1.81 -6.35 11.61
N ARG A 36 2.56 -5.41 10.99
CA ARG A 36 1.94 -4.27 10.34
C ARG A 36 0.92 -4.86 9.37
N ASN A 37 -0.35 -4.72 9.70
CA ASN A 37 -1.45 -4.82 8.77
C ASN A 37 -1.15 -3.85 7.63
N SER A 38 -0.61 -4.36 6.52
CA SER A 38 -0.26 -3.61 5.32
C SER A 38 -1.48 -3.07 4.55
N TRP A 39 -2.66 -3.12 5.17
CA TRP A 39 -3.97 -2.80 4.59
C TRP A 39 -4.49 -1.41 4.97
N GLY A 40 -3.81 -0.67 5.85
CA GLY A 40 -4.21 0.71 6.18
C GLY A 40 -3.97 1.69 5.04
N ILE A 41 -4.78 2.75 4.99
CA ILE A 41 -4.48 3.91 4.14
C ILE A 41 -3.22 4.60 4.63
N ARG A 42 -2.39 4.97 3.67
CA ARG A 42 -1.17 5.76 3.88
C ARG A 42 -1.03 6.76 2.75
N VAL A 43 -0.46 7.91 3.09
CA VAL A 43 0.02 8.87 2.09
C VAL A 43 1.29 8.30 1.45
N THR A 44 1.31 8.24 0.12
CA THR A 44 2.47 7.78 -0.66
C THR A 44 3.26 8.96 -1.22
N GLU A 45 2.58 10.07 -1.54
CA GLU A 45 3.20 11.28 -2.04
C GLU A 45 2.42 12.52 -1.59
N VAL A 46 3.14 13.64 -1.46
CA VAL A 46 2.57 14.95 -1.17
C VAL A 46 3.08 15.92 -2.23
N ASP A 47 2.18 16.37 -3.09
CA ASP A 47 2.44 17.46 -4.02
C ASP A 47 1.96 18.78 -3.40
N TRP A 48 2.93 19.62 -3.05
CA TRP A 48 2.71 20.95 -2.48
C TRP A 48 2.20 21.99 -3.48
N GLN A 49 2.06 21.63 -4.76
CA GLN A 49 1.57 22.50 -5.81
C GLN A 49 2.31 23.85 -5.84
N GLN A 50 3.64 23.82 -5.63
CA GLN A 50 4.46 25.00 -5.31
C GLN A 50 4.32 26.12 -6.33
N LEU A 51 4.35 25.81 -7.63
CA LEU A 51 4.24 26.83 -8.67
C LEU A 51 2.87 27.53 -8.63
N ARG A 52 1.80 26.75 -8.44
CA ARG A 52 0.42 27.25 -8.37
C ARG A 52 0.19 28.09 -7.10
N ASN A 53 0.59 27.56 -5.95
CA ASN A 53 0.46 28.26 -4.67
C ASN A 53 1.37 29.49 -4.64
N GLY A 54 2.61 29.36 -5.10
CA GLY A 54 3.58 30.44 -5.18
C GLY A 54 3.06 31.62 -5.99
N ALA A 55 2.52 31.35 -7.18
CA ALA A 55 1.90 32.38 -8.01
C ALA A 55 0.67 33.03 -7.34
N ALA A 56 -0.23 32.23 -6.75
CA ALA A 56 -1.44 32.75 -6.10
C ALA A 56 -1.15 33.54 -4.81
N HIS A 57 -0.04 33.24 -4.13
CA HIS A 57 0.38 33.88 -2.89
C HIS A 57 1.47 34.93 -3.09
N HIS A 58 1.91 35.19 -4.33
CA HIS A 58 3.02 36.09 -4.66
C HIS A 58 4.26 35.76 -3.82
N THR A 59 4.73 34.52 -3.98
CA THR A 59 5.87 33.92 -3.28
C THR A 59 6.72 33.01 -4.18
N GLN A 60 6.51 33.05 -5.49
CA GLN A 60 7.28 32.26 -6.47
C GLN A 60 8.78 32.64 -6.53
N GLU A 61 9.13 33.82 -6.02
CA GLU A 61 10.50 34.30 -5.96
C GLU A 61 11.32 33.67 -4.82
N TYR A 62 10.67 33.00 -3.86
CA TYR A 62 11.36 32.36 -2.76
C TYR A 62 12.05 31.08 -3.26
N PRO A 63 13.38 30.97 -3.11
CA PRO A 63 14.10 29.77 -3.53
C PRO A 63 13.88 28.66 -2.51
N GLY A 64 13.78 27.42 -2.99
CA GLY A 64 13.73 26.23 -2.14
C GLY A 64 12.60 25.29 -2.50
N PRO A 65 12.63 24.05 -1.96
CA PRO A 65 11.56 23.09 -2.14
C PRO A 65 10.43 23.26 -1.11
N GLU A 66 10.49 24.24 -0.20
CA GLU A 66 9.45 24.48 0.79
C GLU A 66 8.26 25.24 0.20
N LEU A 67 7.05 24.93 0.66
CA LEU A 67 5.88 25.71 0.32
C LEU A 67 5.83 26.99 1.18
N VAL A 68 5.92 28.14 0.52
CA VAL A 68 5.73 29.46 1.15
C VAL A 68 4.33 29.98 0.81
N VAL A 69 3.55 30.35 1.83
CA VAL A 69 2.18 30.86 1.68
C VAL A 69 1.93 32.06 2.60
N ARG A 70 0.91 32.84 2.28
CA ARG A 70 0.46 33.97 3.10
C ARG A 70 -0.79 33.59 3.88
N ARG A 71 -0.83 33.96 5.16
CA ARG A 71 -1.98 33.76 6.04
C ARG A 71 -3.27 34.38 5.47
N GLY A 72 -4.40 33.74 5.71
CA GLY A 72 -5.71 34.23 5.26
C GLY A 72 -6.00 34.04 3.78
N GLN A 73 -5.10 33.38 3.03
CA GLN A 73 -5.33 32.99 1.65
C GLN A 73 -5.39 31.46 1.54
N ILE A 74 -6.32 30.96 0.72
CA ILE A 74 -6.45 29.52 0.45
C ILE A 74 -5.22 29.05 -0.34
N PHE A 75 -4.71 27.87 0.01
CA PHE A 75 -3.72 27.13 -0.78
C PHE A 75 -4.20 25.71 -1.02
N THR A 76 -3.57 25.00 -1.95
CA THR A 76 -3.96 23.64 -2.33
C THR A 76 -2.79 22.68 -2.16
N ILE A 77 -3.05 21.50 -1.60
CA ILE A 77 -2.10 20.38 -1.60
C ILE A 77 -2.80 19.17 -2.21
N THR A 78 -2.03 18.31 -2.88
CA THR A 78 -2.53 17.05 -3.41
C THR A 78 -1.83 15.91 -2.68
N LEU A 79 -2.62 14.99 -2.12
CA LEU A 79 -2.11 13.80 -1.46
C LEU A 79 -2.36 12.60 -2.35
N GLU A 80 -1.31 11.87 -2.69
CA GLU A 80 -1.46 10.55 -3.27
C GLU A 80 -1.54 9.51 -2.16
N LEU A 81 -2.49 8.59 -2.31
CA LEU A 81 -2.75 7.53 -1.35
C LEU A 81 -2.44 6.17 -1.99
N ASN A 82 -2.08 5.20 -1.16
CA ASN A 82 -1.87 3.82 -1.64
C ASN A 82 -3.13 3.14 -2.18
N ARG A 83 -4.31 3.70 -1.90
CA ARG A 83 -5.62 3.25 -2.39
C ARG A 83 -6.63 4.39 -2.28
N SER A 84 -7.77 4.24 -2.95
CA SER A 84 -8.90 5.14 -2.80
C SER A 84 -9.43 5.17 -1.35
N LEU A 85 -9.93 6.33 -0.96
CA LEU A 85 -10.66 6.54 0.29
C LEU A 85 -12.06 5.93 0.20
N ASP A 86 -12.43 5.16 1.22
CA ASP A 86 -13.80 4.76 1.49
C ASP A 86 -14.52 5.88 2.26
N SER A 87 -15.85 5.98 2.14
CA SER A 87 -16.63 7.08 2.73
C SER A 87 -16.63 7.14 4.26
N GLU A 88 -16.22 6.05 4.92
CA GLU A 88 -16.14 5.94 6.38
C GLU A 88 -14.76 6.34 6.92
N GLU A 89 -13.76 6.49 6.06
CA GLU A 89 -12.40 6.85 6.46
C GLU A 89 -12.28 8.37 6.65
N THR A 90 -11.57 8.78 7.71
CA THR A 90 -11.43 10.21 8.08
C THR A 90 -9.99 10.66 7.94
N PHE A 91 -9.79 11.83 7.31
CA PHE A 91 -8.52 12.54 7.28
C PHE A 91 -8.55 13.73 8.23
N ILE A 92 -7.58 13.77 9.15
CA ILE A 92 -7.40 14.87 10.09
C ILE A 92 -6.10 15.59 9.74
N PHE A 93 -6.22 16.88 9.42
CA PHE A 93 -5.08 17.76 9.21
C PHE A 93 -4.73 18.43 10.54
N THR A 94 -3.50 18.21 11.01
CA THR A 94 -2.97 18.85 12.22
C THR A 94 -1.86 19.80 11.82
N VAL A 95 -1.86 21.01 12.38
CA VAL A 95 -0.85 22.04 12.14
C VAL A 95 -0.26 22.46 13.48
N GLU A 96 1.06 22.49 13.56
CA GLU A 96 1.83 22.90 14.73
C GLU A 96 2.90 23.89 14.28
N THR A 97 3.24 24.86 15.14
CA THR A 97 4.23 25.93 14.85
C THR A 97 5.13 26.16 16.05
#